data_AF-A0A8D8GHE2-F1
#
_entry.id   AF-A0A8D8GHE2-F1
#
_cell.length_a   1.000
_cell.length_b   1.000
_cell.length_c   1.000
_cell.angle_alpha   90.00
_cell.angle_beta   90.00
_cell.angle_gamma   90.00
#
_symmetry.space_group_name_H-M   'P 1'
#
loop_
_entity.id
_entity.type
_entity.pdbx_description
1 polymer ?
#
loop_
_entity_poly.entity_id
_entity_poly.type
_entity_poly.pdbx_seq_one_letter_code
_entity_poly.pdbx_strand_id
1 'polypeptide(L)'
;MISRAEHIQVSHETIKTIPEPTVPPPSRDPPPTPIEEPSPSKFPQQRESQDSNPPPKIEELNNSRSGILKKARKEGVVSDKPEPKTSREIVIPSHPKSREAELLIKKAITVNEFLNNLMDEERLKAVTDAMSPMVFPPNSYIIKEGDIGAHFFVSAEGTYEVVVENKVIKS
;
A
#
# COMPACT_ATOMS: atom_id res chain seq x y z
N MET A 1 52.33 36.81 -26.41
CA MET A 1 52.12 36.77 -24.95
C MET A 1 51.19 35.61 -24.67
N ILE A 2 51.70 34.50 -24.14
CA ILE A 2 50.97 33.23 -23.98
C ILE A 2 50.51 33.16 -22.53
N SER A 3 49.19 33.15 -22.31
CA SER A 3 48.57 33.08 -20.98
C SER A 3 48.71 31.68 -20.40
N ARG A 4 49.13 31.65 -19.13
CA ARG A 4 49.41 30.48 -18.29
C ARG A 4 48.10 29.89 -17.77
N ALA A 5 47.89 28.58 -17.96
CA ALA A 5 46.78 27.84 -17.37
C ALA A 5 47.11 27.51 -15.90
N GLU A 6 46.17 27.78 -15.00
CA GLU A 6 46.26 27.45 -13.57
C GLU A 6 46.00 25.96 -13.36
N HIS A 7 46.91 25.33 -12.64
CA HIS A 7 46.86 23.93 -12.21
C HIS A 7 45.96 23.85 -10.97
N ILE A 8 44.76 23.28 -11.09
CA ILE A 8 43.91 22.98 -9.93
C ILE A 8 44.31 21.62 -9.38
N GLN A 9 44.90 21.63 -8.19
CA GLN A 9 45.31 20.43 -7.45
C GLN A 9 44.10 19.90 -6.69
N VAL A 10 43.55 18.76 -7.10
CA VAL A 10 42.46 18.07 -6.38
C VAL A 10 43.08 17.26 -5.25
N SER A 11 42.84 17.69 -4.01
CA SER A 11 43.18 16.96 -2.80
C SER A 11 42.32 15.71 -2.66
N HIS A 12 42.95 14.53 -2.66
CA HIS A 12 42.31 13.25 -2.42
C HIS A 12 42.05 13.09 -0.91
N GLU A 13 40.83 13.39 -0.46
CA GLU A 13 40.42 13.01 0.89
C GLU A 13 40.18 11.51 0.96
N THR A 14 40.90 10.84 1.86
CA THR A 14 40.77 9.41 2.15
C THR A 14 39.41 9.14 2.79
N ILE A 15 38.56 8.37 2.11
CA ILE A 15 37.27 7.90 2.65
C ILE A 15 37.57 7.01 3.86
N LYS A 16 37.24 7.51 5.06
CA LYS A 16 37.25 6.70 6.29
C LYS A 16 36.20 5.59 6.16
N THR A 17 36.65 4.34 6.17
CA THR A 17 35.81 3.15 6.29
C THR A 17 35.01 3.21 7.60
N ILE A 18 33.69 3.27 7.49
CA ILE A 18 32.76 3.21 8.63
C ILE A 18 32.63 1.72 9.02
N PRO A 19 32.83 1.34 10.30
CA PRO A 19 32.68 -0.05 10.70
C PRO A 19 31.21 -0.51 10.62
N GLU A 20 31.03 -1.74 10.16
CA GLU A 20 29.74 -2.43 10.07
C GLU A 20 29.12 -2.61 11.47
N PRO A 21 27.82 -2.31 11.68
CA PRO A 21 27.19 -2.48 12.99
C PRO A 21 27.07 -3.97 13.34
N THR A 22 27.90 -4.43 14.29
CA THR A 22 27.99 -5.83 14.74
C THR A 22 26.86 -6.28 15.67
N VAL A 23 25.74 -5.55 15.74
CA VAL A 23 24.65 -5.90 16.68
C VAL A 23 23.36 -6.10 15.91
N PRO A 24 22.78 -7.32 15.90
CA PRO A 24 21.45 -7.52 15.33
C PRO A 24 20.43 -6.70 16.13
N PRO A 25 19.41 -6.12 15.47
CA PRO A 25 18.41 -5.32 16.17
C PRO A 25 17.70 -6.18 17.22
N PRO A 26 17.36 -5.62 18.41
CA PRO A 26 16.66 -6.37 19.44
C PRO A 26 15.29 -6.84 18.93
N SER A 27 14.99 -8.12 19.15
CA SER A 27 13.68 -8.72 18.89
C SER A 27 12.59 -7.89 19.59
N ARG A 28 11.70 -7.28 18.82
CA ARG A 28 10.54 -6.56 19.38
C ARG A 28 9.52 -7.59 19.82
N ASP A 29 9.04 -7.44 21.05
CA ASP A 29 7.95 -8.25 21.60
C ASP A 29 6.69 -8.15 20.71
N PRO A 30 5.91 -9.23 20.59
CA PRO A 30 4.65 -9.20 19.85
C PRO A 30 3.64 -8.24 20.52
N PRO A 31 2.73 -7.63 19.74
CA PRO A 31 1.70 -6.76 20.29
C PRO A 31 0.78 -7.53 21.25
N PRO A 32 0.23 -6.88 22.29
CA PRO A 32 -0.60 -7.55 23.28
C PRO A 32 -1.90 -8.06 22.66
N THR A 33 -2.24 -9.32 22.92
CA THR A 33 -3.52 -9.93 22.55
C THR A 33 -4.67 -9.30 23.35
N PRO A 34 -5.79 -8.90 22.70
CA PRO A 34 -6.97 -8.44 23.42
C PRO A 34 -7.60 -9.55 24.27
N ILE A 35 -8.00 -9.16 25.49
CA ILE A 35 -8.58 -9.95 26.57
C ILE A 35 -9.87 -10.67 26.12
N GLU A 36 -9.96 -11.96 26.44
CA GLU A 36 -11.07 -12.88 26.15
C GLU A 36 -12.09 -12.89 27.31
N GLU A 37 -13.38 -12.62 27.04
CA GLU A 37 -14.52 -12.99 27.92
C GLU A 37 -15.88 -12.84 27.18
N PRO A 38 -16.97 -13.50 27.61
CA PRO A 38 -17.25 -14.93 27.40
C PRO A 38 -18.45 -15.18 26.47
N SER A 39 -18.54 -16.41 25.96
CA SER A 39 -19.65 -16.96 25.17
C SER A 39 -21.03 -16.87 25.85
N PRO A 40 -22.13 -16.72 25.08
CA PRO A 40 -23.42 -17.26 25.48
C PRO A 40 -23.86 -18.42 24.58
N SER A 41 -24.13 -19.54 25.23
CA SER A 41 -24.78 -20.72 24.69
C SER A 41 -26.30 -20.54 24.54
N LYS A 42 -26.85 -21.17 23.49
CA LYS A 42 -28.20 -21.76 23.31
C LYS A 42 -29.44 -20.85 23.30
N PHE A 43 -30.26 -20.98 22.23
CA PHE A 43 -31.68 -21.45 22.18
C PHE A 43 -32.27 -21.25 20.76
N PRO A 44 -33.43 -21.84 20.38
CA PRO A 44 -33.66 -23.23 19.94
C PRO A 44 -34.09 -23.37 18.46
N GLN A 45 -34.00 -24.60 17.94
CA GLN A 45 -34.61 -25.05 16.68
C GLN A 45 -36.14 -24.92 16.71
N GLN A 46 -36.75 -24.34 15.67
CA GLN A 46 -37.78 -24.98 14.82
C GLN A 46 -38.48 -23.93 13.94
N ARG A 47 -38.45 -24.16 12.62
CA ARG A 47 -39.65 -24.20 11.80
C ARG A 47 -39.35 -24.97 10.51
N GLU A 48 -40.04 -26.09 10.38
CA GLU A 48 -40.05 -26.96 9.22
C GLU A 48 -40.74 -26.25 8.06
N SER A 49 -40.12 -26.31 6.88
CA SER A 49 -40.86 -26.25 5.62
C SER A 49 -40.23 -27.30 4.71
N GLN A 50 -41.01 -28.34 4.47
CA GLN A 50 -40.74 -29.41 3.51
C GLN A 50 -40.63 -28.79 2.12
N ASP A 51 -39.46 -28.91 1.50
CA ASP A 51 -39.40 -29.07 0.06
C ASP A 51 -38.32 -30.12 -0.26
N SER A 52 -38.80 -31.25 -0.72
CA SER A 52 -38.04 -32.44 -1.02
C SER A 52 -37.33 -32.26 -2.35
N ASN A 53 -36.01 -32.06 -2.33
CA ASN A 53 -35.08 -32.53 -3.38
C ASN A 53 -33.64 -32.52 -2.84
N PRO A 54 -32.88 -33.62 -2.92
CA PRO A 54 -31.45 -33.59 -2.59
C PRO A 54 -30.68 -32.78 -3.64
N PRO A 55 -29.66 -31.99 -3.26
CA PRO A 55 -28.77 -31.36 -4.23
C PRO A 55 -28.05 -32.44 -5.06
N PRO A 56 -27.78 -32.22 -6.36
CA PRO A 56 -27.11 -33.22 -7.18
C PRO A 56 -25.71 -33.45 -6.61
N LYS A 57 -25.38 -34.71 -6.31
CA LYS A 57 -24.01 -35.15 -6.04
C LYS A 57 -23.18 -34.86 -7.29
N ILE A 58 -22.23 -33.93 -7.18
CA ILE A 58 -21.18 -33.78 -8.18
C ILE A 58 -20.26 -34.99 -7.98
N GLU A 59 -20.41 -35.96 -8.87
CA GLU A 59 -19.59 -37.16 -8.94
C GLU A 59 -18.19 -36.77 -9.41
N GLU A 60 -17.19 -36.91 -8.51
CA GLU A 60 -15.77 -36.73 -8.84
C GLU A 60 -15.33 -37.82 -9.81
N LEU A 61 -15.40 -37.52 -11.11
CA LEU A 61 -14.75 -38.32 -12.14
C LEU A 61 -13.26 -38.03 -12.14
N ASN A 62 -12.54 -38.92 -11.49
CA ASN A 62 -11.11 -39.12 -11.65
C ASN A 62 -10.81 -39.57 -13.09
N ASN A 63 -10.25 -38.69 -13.93
CA ASN A 63 -9.55 -39.16 -15.12
C ASN A 63 -8.18 -38.50 -15.24
N SER A 64 -7.17 -39.32 -15.00
CA SER A 64 -5.77 -38.97 -15.19
C SER A 64 -5.45 -38.90 -16.68
N ARG A 65 -4.56 -37.96 -17.04
CA ARG A 65 -3.83 -37.79 -18.31
C ARG A 65 -4.50 -36.91 -19.39
N SER A 66 -4.20 -35.62 -19.33
CA SER A 66 -3.47 -34.88 -20.38
C SER A 66 -3.24 -33.45 -19.88
N GLY A 67 -2.13 -32.81 -20.26
CA GLY A 67 -1.69 -31.53 -19.73
C GLY A 67 -2.75 -30.43 -19.86
N ILE A 68 -3.34 -30.05 -18.73
CA ILE A 68 -4.18 -28.86 -18.61
C ILE A 68 -3.49 -28.02 -17.55
N LEU A 69 -2.87 -26.92 -17.98
CA LEU A 69 -2.41 -25.87 -17.08
C LEU A 69 -3.61 -25.50 -16.21
N LYS A 70 -3.58 -25.87 -14.93
CA LYS A 70 -4.63 -25.54 -13.97
C LYS A 70 -4.71 -24.02 -13.94
N LYS A 71 -5.70 -23.45 -14.63
CA LYS A 71 -5.94 -22.01 -14.63
C LYS A 71 -6.12 -21.60 -13.18
N ALA A 72 -5.17 -20.83 -12.66
CA ALA A 72 -5.22 -20.35 -11.29
C ALA A 72 -6.57 -19.67 -11.07
N ARG A 73 -7.24 -20.01 -9.96
CA ARG A 73 -8.50 -19.37 -9.59
C ARG A 73 -8.18 -17.91 -9.29
N LYS A 74 -8.95 -17.00 -9.88
CA LYS A 74 -8.86 -15.57 -9.57
C LYS A 74 -9.59 -15.33 -8.27
N GLU A 75 -8.89 -14.84 -7.26
CA GLU A 75 -9.51 -14.41 -6.01
C GLU A 75 -10.15 -13.04 -6.21
N GLY A 76 -11.28 -12.81 -5.55
CA GLY A 76 -11.95 -11.51 -5.54
C GLY A 76 -11.36 -10.60 -4.47
N VAL A 77 -11.45 -9.29 -4.69
CA VAL A 77 -11.09 -8.27 -3.70
C VAL A 77 -12.36 -7.55 -3.28
N VAL A 78 -12.51 -7.31 -1.97
CA VAL A 78 -13.66 -6.59 -1.39
C VAL A 78 -13.15 -5.45 -0.51
N SER A 79 -13.85 -4.32 -0.56
CA SER A 79 -13.60 -3.18 0.32
C SER A 79 -14.63 -3.17 1.46
N ASP A 80 -14.29 -2.52 2.57
CA ASP A 80 -15.25 -2.30 3.66
C ASP A 80 -16.46 -1.52 3.18
N LYS A 81 -17.65 -1.91 3.67
CA LYS A 81 -18.90 -1.23 3.34
C LYS A 81 -18.99 0.06 4.16
N PRO A 82 -19.23 1.22 3.53
CA PRO A 82 -19.53 2.43 4.29
C PRO A 82 -20.88 2.23 5.02
N GLU A 83 -20.88 2.30 6.35
CA GLU A 83 -22.09 2.22 7.16
C GLU A 83 -23.01 3.43 6.87
N PRO A 84 -24.27 3.23 6.43
CA PRO A 84 -25.14 4.33 6.02
C PRO A 84 -25.69 5.20 7.18
N LYS A 85 -25.27 4.94 8.43
CA LYS A 85 -25.77 5.65 9.62
C LYS A 85 -25.20 7.07 9.78
N THR A 86 -24.22 7.44 8.96
CA THR A 86 -23.52 8.73 9.05
C THR A 86 -23.44 9.42 7.69
N SER A 87 -24.55 9.49 6.95
CA SER A 87 -24.70 10.49 5.87
C SER A 87 -24.70 11.95 6.39
N ARG A 88 -24.54 12.12 7.71
CA ARG A 88 -24.23 13.38 8.37
C ARG A 88 -22.74 13.69 8.17
N GLU A 89 -22.47 14.44 7.12
CA GLU A 89 -21.28 15.28 6.90
C GLU A 89 -19.93 14.56 7.11
N ILE A 90 -19.49 13.84 6.07
CA ILE A 90 -18.09 13.41 5.98
C ILE A 90 -17.24 14.68 5.81
N VAL A 91 -16.59 15.11 6.89
CA VAL A 91 -15.64 16.22 6.86
C VAL A 91 -14.32 15.71 6.31
N ILE A 92 -14.00 16.10 5.08
CA ILE A 92 -12.70 15.81 4.48
C ILE A 92 -11.66 16.69 5.17
N PRO A 93 -10.58 16.13 5.76
CA PRO A 93 -9.53 16.92 6.38
C PRO A 93 -8.89 17.84 5.35
N SER A 94 -8.44 19.01 5.80
CA SER A 94 -7.72 19.97 4.97
C SER A 94 -6.42 20.36 5.66
N HIS A 95 -5.32 20.27 4.91
CA HIS A 95 -3.99 20.63 5.38
C HIS A 95 -3.44 21.76 4.50
N PRO A 96 -2.90 22.85 5.11
CA PRO A 96 -2.30 23.94 4.36
C PRO A 96 -1.05 23.48 3.61
N LYS A 97 -0.91 23.92 2.36
CA LYS A 97 0.19 23.53 1.46
C LYS A 97 0.74 24.73 0.71
N SER A 98 1.95 24.59 0.18
CA SER A 98 2.49 25.54 -0.80
C SER A 98 1.83 25.32 -2.16
N ARG A 99 1.79 26.37 -2.98
CA ARG A 99 1.31 26.30 -4.36
C ARG A 99 2.05 25.24 -5.18
N GLU A 100 3.34 25.07 -4.93
CA GLU A 100 4.17 24.07 -5.59
C GLU A 100 3.74 22.65 -5.23
N ALA A 101 3.51 22.37 -3.95
CA ALA A 101 3.03 21.07 -3.48
C ALA A 101 1.63 20.74 -4.02
N GLU A 102 0.72 21.70 -4.04
CA GLU A 102 -0.61 21.52 -4.64
C GLU A 102 -0.53 21.18 -6.12
N LEU A 103 0.32 21.89 -6.88
CA LEU A 103 0.48 21.65 -8.31
C LEU A 103 1.11 20.28 -8.58
N LEU A 104 2.09 19.88 -7.76
CA LEU A 104 2.72 18.57 -7.84
C LEU A 104 1.69 17.44 -7.65
N ILE A 105 0.86 17.53 -6.60
CA ILE A 105 -0.18 16.54 -6.31
C ILE A 105 -1.19 16.48 -7.46
N LYS A 106 -1.73 17.62 -7.89
CA LYS A 106 -2.70 17.69 -8.99
C LYS A 106 -2.14 17.04 -10.25
N LYS A 107 -0.91 17.40 -10.63
CA LYS A 107 -0.24 16.83 -11.81
C LYS A 107 -0.08 15.32 -11.70
N ALA A 108 0.36 14.81 -10.55
CA ALA A 108 0.56 13.38 -10.33
C ALA A 108 -0.75 12.59 -10.49
N ILE A 109 -1.86 13.13 -9.99
CA ILE A 109 -3.19 12.52 -10.12
C ILE A 109 -3.66 12.55 -11.59
N THR A 110 -3.55 13.70 -12.27
CA THR A 110 -4.05 13.84 -13.65
C THR A 110 -3.26 13.04 -14.68
N VAL A 111 -1.99 12.72 -14.40
CA VAL A 111 -1.15 11.87 -15.28
C VAL A 111 -1.61 10.40 -15.24
N ASN A 112 -2.24 9.97 -14.14
CA ASN A 112 -2.80 8.64 -14.04
C ASN A 112 -4.22 8.62 -14.63
N GLU A 113 -4.39 7.97 -15.79
CA GLU A 113 -5.67 7.93 -16.50
C GLU A 113 -6.83 7.40 -15.63
N PHE A 114 -6.58 6.34 -14.84
CA PHE A 114 -7.60 5.77 -13.96
C PHE A 114 -8.06 6.77 -12.89
N LEU A 115 -7.12 7.47 -12.25
CA LEU A 115 -7.47 8.49 -11.25
C LEU A 115 -8.11 9.72 -11.92
N ASN A 116 -7.57 10.18 -13.05
CA ASN A 116 -8.10 11.34 -13.77
C ASN A 116 -9.57 11.14 -14.18
N ASN A 117 -9.95 9.95 -14.61
CA ASN A 117 -11.33 9.64 -15.01
C ASN A 117 -12.31 9.60 -13.83
N LEU A 118 -11.83 9.49 -12.59
CA LEU A 118 -12.64 9.47 -11.37
C LEU A 118 -12.72 10.82 -10.67
N MET A 119 -11.87 11.78 -11.05
CA MET A 119 -11.69 13.04 -10.36
C MET A 119 -12.29 14.18 -11.18
N ASP A 120 -13.44 14.68 -10.75
CA ASP A 120 -13.89 16.02 -11.12
C ASP A 120 -13.04 17.08 -10.38
N GLU A 121 -13.23 18.36 -10.74
CA GLU A 121 -12.44 19.46 -10.14
C GLU A 121 -12.63 19.57 -8.62
N GLU A 122 -13.85 19.31 -8.14
CA GLU A 122 -14.18 19.40 -6.71
C GLU A 122 -13.51 18.28 -5.91
N ARG A 123 -13.56 17.03 -6.39
CA ARG A 123 -12.88 15.88 -5.78
C ARG A 123 -11.38 16.02 -5.84
N LEU A 124 -10.84 16.46 -6.98
CA LEU A 124 -9.41 16.70 -7.12
C LEU A 124 -8.94 17.73 -6.09
N LYS A 125 -9.71 18.81 -5.91
CA LYS A 125 -9.43 19.81 -4.87
C LYS A 125 -9.50 19.20 -3.47
N ALA A 126 -10.57 18.48 -3.15
CA ALA A 126 -10.75 17.86 -1.83
C ALA A 126 -9.63 16.86 -1.49
N VAL A 127 -9.22 16.01 -2.45
CA VAL A 127 -8.10 15.07 -2.28
C VAL A 127 -6.79 15.83 -2.12
N THR A 128 -6.54 16.85 -2.94
CA THR A 128 -5.33 17.67 -2.83
C THR A 128 -5.24 18.33 -1.46
N ASP A 129 -6.36 18.86 -0.95
CA ASP A 129 -6.44 19.49 0.37
C ASP A 129 -6.27 18.48 1.51
N ALA A 130 -6.74 17.24 1.34
CA ALA A 130 -6.65 16.16 2.33
C ALA A 130 -5.29 15.48 2.43
N MET A 131 -4.45 15.53 1.40
CA MET A 131 -3.10 14.98 1.50
C MET A 131 -2.26 15.74 2.53
N SER A 132 -1.29 15.07 3.16
CA SER A 132 -0.36 15.68 4.11
C SER A 132 1.08 15.23 3.81
N PRO A 133 2.09 16.05 4.14
CA PRO A 133 3.48 15.67 3.92
C PRO A 133 3.92 14.56 4.88
N MET A 134 4.77 13.67 4.38
CA MET A 134 5.39 12.61 5.18
C MET A 134 6.87 12.50 4.79
N VAL A 135 7.75 12.45 5.79
CA VAL A 135 9.20 12.42 5.60
C VAL A 135 9.75 11.12 6.14
N PHE A 136 10.61 10.47 5.35
CA PHE A 136 11.23 9.20 5.69
C PHE A 136 12.76 9.36 5.73
N PRO A 137 13.46 8.78 6.71
CA PRO A 137 14.91 8.75 6.72
C PRO A 137 15.47 7.98 5.51
N PRO A 138 16.70 8.29 5.05
CA PRO A 138 17.38 7.48 4.05
C PRO A 138 17.47 6.01 4.48
N ASN A 139 17.44 5.09 3.50
CA ASN A 139 17.50 3.64 3.73
C ASN A 139 16.37 3.09 4.61
N SER A 140 15.18 3.70 4.57
CA SER A 140 14.00 3.21 5.27
C SER A 140 12.90 2.79 4.29
N TYR A 141 12.03 1.87 4.73
CA TYR A 141 10.89 1.41 3.94
C TYR A 141 9.68 2.33 4.15
N ILE A 142 9.08 2.76 3.04
CA ILE A 142 7.83 3.55 3.03
C ILE A 142 6.63 2.61 3.15
N ILE A 143 6.59 1.55 2.34
CA ILE A 143 5.60 0.48 2.34
C ILE A 143 6.36 -0.86 2.24
N LYS A 144 5.85 -1.91 2.87
CA LYS A 144 6.41 -3.27 2.76
C LYS A 144 5.44 -4.20 2.05
N GLU A 145 5.99 -5.18 1.33
CA GLU A 145 5.22 -6.23 0.69
C GLU A 145 4.51 -7.08 1.76
N GLY A 146 3.22 -7.37 1.53
CA GLY A 146 2.37 -8.11 2.47
C GLY A 146 1.62 -7.21 3.47
N ASP A 147 1.97 -5.93 3.60
CA ASP A 147 1.23 -4.99 4.45
C ASP A 147 -0.12 -4.62 3.82
N ILE A 148 -1.11 -4.37 4.68
CA ILE A 148 -2.43 -3.89 4.26
C ILE A 148 -2.29 -2.47 3.72
N GLY A 149 -2.68 -2.25 2.47
CA GLY A 149 -2.67 -0.92 1.85
C GLY A 149 -3.81 -0.04 2.34
N ALA A 150 -3.49 1.05 3.04
CA ALA A 150 -4.45 2.06 3.51
C ALA A 150 -4.15 3.48 3.02
N HIS A 151 -2.96 3.73 2.49
CA HIS A 151 -2.49 5.06 2.13
C HIS A 151 -2.05 5.14 0.66
N PHE A 152 -2.18 6.33 0.09
CA PHE A 152 -1.72 6.68 -1.24
C PHE A 152 -0.68 7.79 -1.14
N PHE A 153 0.41 7.68 -1.91
CA PHE A 153 1.56 8.58 -1.82
C PHE A 153 1.88 9.23 -3.16
N VAL A 154 2.36 10.47 -3.10
CA VAL A 154 2.96 11.20 -4.23
C VAL A 154 4.35 11.62 -3.80
N SER A 155 5.36 11.26 -4.60
CA SER A 155 6.74 11.65 -4.34
C SER A 155 6.93 13.14 -4.56
N ALA A 156 7.31 13.87 -3.51
CA ALA A 156 7.70 15.28 -3.60
C ALA A 156 9.18 15.45 -3.97
N GLU A 157 10.07 14.73 -3.29
CA GLU A 157 11.52 14.80 -3.46
C GLU A 157 12.17 13.46 -3.15
N GLY A 158 13.40 13.23 -3.62
CA GLY A 158 14.18 12.02 -3.33
C GLY A 158 14.18 10.97 -4.45
N THR A 159 14.98 9.93 -4.23
CA THR A 159 15.15 8.77 -5.10
C THR A 159 14.71 7.52 -4.37
N TYR A 160 14.01 6.62 -5.06
CA TYR A 160 13.33 5.50 -4.42
C TYR A 160 13.59 4.21 -5.19
N GLU A 161 13.84 3.14 -4.45
CA GLU A 161 13.95 1.80 -5.02
C GLU A 161 12.66 1.01 -4.75
N VAL A 162 12.19 0.31 -5.78
CA VAL A 162 11.08 -0.65 -5.66
C VAL A 162 11.67 -2.04 -5.70
N VAL A 163 11.41 -2.81 -4.64
CA VAL A 163 11.92 -4.17 -4.45
C VAL A 163 10.75 -5.15 -4.44
N VAL A 164 10.83 -6.21 -5.23
CA VAL A 164 9.88 -7.33 -5.26
C VAL A 164 10.68 -8.62 -5.14
N GLU A 165 10.30 -9.51 -4.23
CA GLU A 165 11.02 -10.78 -3.98
C GLU A 165 12.54 -10.58 -3.77
N ASN A 166 12.92 -9.55 -2.99
CA ASN A 166 14.32 -9.15 -2.74
C ASN A 166 15.12 -8.71 -3.98
N LYS A 167 14.45 -8.37 -5.08
CA LYS A 167 15.07 -7.85 -6.30
C LYS A 167 14.62 -6.42 -6.59
N VAL A 168 15.58 -5.52 -6.83
CA VAL A 168 15.28 -4.15 -7.29
C VAL A 168 14.74 -4.23 -8.73
N ILE A 169 13.50 -3.76 -8.90
CA ILE A 169 12.83 -3.73 -10.21
C ILE A 169 12.83 -2.32 -10.83
N LYS A 170 12.97 -1.28 -10.00
CA LYS A 170 13.03 0.12 -10.43
C LYS A 170 13.80 0.94 -9.41
N SER A 171 14.65 1.84 -9.91
CA SER A 171 15.43 2.83 -9.16
C SER A 171 15.28 4.21 -9.80
#